data_AF-A0A965M9J8-F1
#
_entry.id   AF-A0A965M9J8-F1
#
_cell.length_a   1.000
_cell.length_b   1.000
_cell.length_c   1.000
_cell.angle_alpha   90.00
_cell.angle_beta   90.00
_cell.angle_gamma   90.00
#
_symmetry.space_group_name_H-M   'P 1'
#
loop_
_entity.id
_entity.type
_entity.pdbx_description
1 polymer ?
#
loop_
_entity_poly.entity_id
_entity_poly.type
_entity_poly.pdbx_seq_one_letter_code
_entity_poly.pdbx_strand_id
1 'polypeptide(L)'
;MGLSLPSIVNAKDYRAVVVIFAHGGWDGNDMLVPTDAGYNDYYRARPNIALKKDQLVPLARGYVNGSVGMHPALEPLRAIYDRGHLAWVANIGAMI
;
A
#
# COMPACT_ATOMS: atom_id res chain seq x y z
N MET A 1 0.07 -16.81 -19.41
CA MET A 1 -1.25 -16.38 -19.94
C MET A 1 -1.22 -14.85 -19.95
N GLY A 2 -1.17 -14.24 -21.14
CA GLY A 2 -1.07 -12.78 -21.28
C GLY A 2 -2.46 -12.14 -21.29
N LEU A 3 -2.60 -10.98 -20.66
CA LEU A 3 -3.77 -10.12 -20.86
C LEU A 3 -3.81 -9.67 -22.32
N SER A 4 -4.79 -10.13 -23.12
CA SER A 4 -5.08 -9.50 -24.41
C SER A 4 -6.14 -8.43 -24.22
N LEU A 5 -5.85 -7.20 -24.64
CA LEU A 5 -6.83 -6.12 -24.68
C LEU A 5 -7.78 -6.33 -25.87
N PRO A 6 -9.10 -6.08 -25.73
CA PRO A 6 -10.04 -6.19 -26.83
C PRO A 6 -9.71 -5.17 -27.92
N SER A 7 -9.59 -5.64 -29.16
CA SER A 7 -9.07 -4.91 -30.34
C SER A 7 -9.99 -3.81 -30.90
N ILE A 8 -11.09 -3.48 -30.22
CA ILE A 8 -12.13 -2.55 -30.73
C ILE A 8 -12.18 -1.24 -29.91
N VAL A 9 -11.45 -1.13 -28.80
CA VAL A 9 -11.37 0.15 -28.08
C VAL A 9 -10.23 0.97 -28.68
N ASN A 10 -10.49 2.21 -29.12
CA ASN A 10 -9.44 3.17 -29.41
C ASN A 10 -8.54 3.25 -28.17
N ALA A 11 -7.31 2.75 -28.28
CA ALA A 11 -6.42 2.54 -27.13
C ALA A 11 -6.19 3.82 -26.31
N LYS A 12 -6.43 5.01 -26.89
CA LYS A 12 -6.36 6.29 -26.19
C LYS A 12 -7.44 6.50 -25.12
N ASP A 13 -8.60 5.85 -25.25
CA ASP A 13 -9.75 6.03 -24.36
C ASP A 13 -10.05 4.79 -23.50
N TYR A 14 -9.28 3.71 -23.65
CA TYR A 14 -9.46 2.51 -22.84
C TYR A 14 -9.15 2.78 -21.37
N ARG A 15 -10.16 2.60 -20.52
CA ARG A 15 -10.02 2.65 -19.06
C ARG A 15 -10.34 1.29 -18.50
N ALA A 16 -9.41 0.75 -17.71
CA ALA A 16 -9.60 -0.47 -16.96
C ALA A 16 -9.29 -0.22 -15.49
N VAL A 17 -10.04 -0.90 -14.62
CA VAL A 17 -9.72 -1.02 -13.20
C VAL A 17 -9.19 -2.44 -13.00
N VAL A 18 -7.98 -2.56 -12.49
CA VAL A 18 -7.38 -3.85 -12.13
C VAL A 18 -7.54 -4.02 -10.62
N VAL A 19 -8.27 -5.06 -10.22
CA VAL A 19 -8.43 -5.43 -8.81
C VAL A 19 -7.58 -6.67 -8.55
N ILE A 20 -6.63 -6.55 -7.61
CA ILE A 20 -5.80 -7.67 -7.18
C ILE A 20 -6.33 -8.16 -5.84
N PHE A 21 -6.82 -9.39 -5.82
CA PHE A 21 -7.19 -10.05 -4.57
C PHE A 21 -5.98 -10.82 -4.03
N ALA A 22 -5.46 -10.33 -2.91
CA ALA A 22 -4.33 -10.93 -2.22
C ALA A 22 -4.83 -11.79 -1.06
N HIS A 23 -4.70 -13.11 -1.17
CA HIS A 23 -5.03 -14.02 -0.08
C HIS A 23 -3.79 -14.32 0.78
N GLY A 24 -3.97 -14.41 2.10
CA GLY A 24 -2.90 -14.74 3.04
C GLY A 24 -2.37 -13.53 3.80
N GLY A 25 -1.04 -13.44 3.96
CA GLY A 25 -0.39 -12.47 4.84
C GLY A 25 -0.24 -11.05 4.31
N TRP A 26 -0.76 -10.76 3.11
CA TRP A 26 -0.69 -9.43 2.53
C TRP A 26 -1.88 -8.59 2.97
N ASP A 27 -1.68 -7.78 4.01
CA ASP A 27 -2.70 -6.90 4.60
C ASP A 27 -2.26 -5.41 4.61
N GLY A 28 -3.17 -4.50 4.96
CA GLY A 28 -2.90 -3.07 4.95
C GLY A 28 -1.76 -2.63 5.89
N ASN A 29 -1.67 -3.26 7.08
CA ASN A 29 -0.61 -3.02 8.06
C ASN A 29 0.69 -3.74 7.71
N ASP A 30 0.67 -4.70 6.76
CA ASP A 30 1.88 -5.23 6.15
C ASP A 30 2.48 -4.20 5.18
N MET A 31 1.65 -3.54 4.37
CA MET A 31 2.08 -2.56 3.36
C MET A 31 2.48 -1.21 3.95
N LEU A 32 1.67 -0.69 4.88
CA LEU A 32 1.83 0.62 5.50
C LEU A 32 1.79 0.49 7.01
N VAL A 33 2.89 0.88 7.64
CA VAL A 33 3.08 0.74 9.09
C VAL A 33 3.03 2.13 9.73
N PRO A 34 2.23 2.36 10.78
CA PRO A 34 2.28 3.61 11.53
C PRO A 34 3.66 3.78 12.16
N THR A 35 4.26 4.97 12.00
CA THR A 35 5.58 5.29 12.57
C THR A 35 5.50 6.25 13.76
N ASP A 36 4.29 6.73 14.06
CA ASP A 36 3.96 7.62 15.17
C ASP A 36 3.58 6.84 16.45
N ALA A 37 2.64 7.36 17.23
CA ALA A 37 2.13 6.75 18.46
C ALA A 37 1.49 5.37 18.22
N GLY A 38 0.94 5.10 17.03
CA GLY A 38 0.30 3.83 16.69
C GLY A 38 1.28 2.66 16.52
N TYR A 39 2.58 2.94 16.37
CA TYR A 39 3.59 1.89 16.13
C TYR A 39 3.64 0.83 17.25
N ASN A 40 3.49 1.23 18.51
CA ASN A 40 3.59 0.28 19.63
C ASN A 40 2.44 -0.72 19.63
N ASP A 41 1.25 -0.29 19.22
CA ASP A 41 0.08 -1.17 19.09
C ASP A 41 0.25 -2.12 17.90
N TYR A 42 0.73 -1.60 16.76
CA TYR A 42 1.12 -2.41 15.60
C TYR A 42 2.12 -3.51 16.00
N TYR A 43 3.21 -3.14 16.67
CA TYR A 43 4.29 -4.06 17.02
C TYR A 43 3.81 -5.13 18.00
N ARG A 44 3.02 -4.75 19.01
CA ARG A 44 2.43 -5.67 20.01
C ARG A 44 1.44 -6.64 19.37
N ALA A 45 0.65 -6.19 18.39
CA ALA A 45 -0.32 -7.03 17.70
C ALA A 45 0.32 -8.03 16.71
N ARG A 46 1.59 -7.82 16.32
CA ARG A 46 2.28 -8.59 15.26
C ARG A 46 3.60 -9.21 15.74
N PRO A 47 3.61 -10.02 16.83
CA PRO A 47 4.84 -10.48 17.49
C PRO A 47 5.85 -11.19 16.56
N ASN A 48 5.38 -11.85 15.51
CA ASN A 48 6.21 -12.65 14.61
C ASN A 48 6.48 -11.99 13.24
N ILE A 49 5.78 -10.91 12.92
CA ILE A 49 5.76 -10.32 11.57
C ILE A 49 5.84 -8.79 11.57
N ALA A 50 6.00 -8.17 12.74
CA ALA A 50 6.16 -6.71 12.83
C ALA A 50 7.51 -6.29 12.23
N LEU A 51 7.46 -5.24 11.42
CA LEU A 51 8.66 -4.54 10.96
C LEU A 51 9.15 -3.55 12.01
N LYS A 52 10.47 -3.47 12.15
CA LYS A 52 11.12 -2.41 12.93
C LYS A 52 11.07 -1.09 12.17
N LYS A 53 11.03 0.05 12.89
CA LYS A 53 10.95 1.38 12.26
C LYS A 53 12.07 1.66 11.27
N ASP A 54 13.27 1.16 11.53
CA ASP A 54 14.46 1.32 10.69
C ASP A 54 14.46 0.46 9.42
N GLN A 55 13.58 -0.54 9.34
CA GLN A 55 13.37 -1.37 8.15
C GLN A 55 12.36 -0.75 7.18
N LEU A 56 11.62 0.27 7.62
CA LEU A 56 10.56 0.88 6.83
C LEU A 56 11.13 1.92 5.86
N VAL A 57 10.58 1.93 4.64
CA VAL A 57 10.83 3.01 3.69
C VAL A 57 10.02 4.22 4.15
N PRO A 58 10.67 5.35 4.51
CA PRO A 58 9.94 6.52 4.98
C PRO A 58 9.10 7.09 3.84
N LEU A 59 7.87 7.56 4.10
CA LEU A 59 7.09 8.25 3.09
C LEU A 59 7.13 9.75 3.33
N ALA A 60 7.33 10.53 2.26
CA ALA A 60 7.41 12.00 2.35
C ALA A 60 6.08 12.65 2.75
N ARG A 61 4.97 11.94 2.51
CA ARG A 61 3.62 12.34 2.92
C ARG A 61 3.10 11.28 3.88
N GLY A 62 2.50 11.73 4.98
CA GLY A 62 1.79 10.86 5.92
C GLY A 62 0.38 10.51 5.42
N TYR A 63 -0.40 9.92 6.32
CA TYR A 63 -1.85 9.85 6.19
C TYR A 63 -2.49 11.10 6.84
N VAL A 64 -3.79 11.34 6.61
CA VAL A 64 -4.55 12.53 7.07
C VAL A 64 -4.26 12.91 8.53
N ASN A 65 -3.97 11.94 9.41
CA ASN A 65 -3.73 12.17 10.84
C ASN A 65 -2.47 11.48 11.41
N GLY A 66 -1.44 11.17 10.60
CA GLY A 66 -0.29 10.43 11.13
C GLY A 66 0.84 10.16 10.14
N SER A 67 1.97 9.67 10.65
CA SER A 67 3.11 9.28 9.83
C SER A 67 3.13 7.77 9.61
N VAL A 68 3.45 7.37 8.38
CA VAL A 68 3.54 5.96 7.99
C VAL A 68 4.86 5.68 7.28
N GLY A 69 5.30 4.44 7.38
CA GLY A 69 6.40 3.88 6.61
C GLY A 69 5.87 2.75 5.73
N MET A 70 6.49 2.58 4.56
CA MET A 70 6.13 1.56 3.58
C MET A 70 7.01 0.32 3.75
N HIS A 71 6.44 -0.85 3.54
CA HIS A 71 7.17 -2.11 3.52
C HIS A 71 8.34 -2.06 2.52
N PRO A 72 9.55 -2.56 2.85
CA PRO A 72 10.72 -2.50 1.96
C PRO A 72 10.50 -3.17 0.60
N ALA A 73 9.75 -4.28 0.55
CA ALA A 73 9.37 -4.92 -0.71
C ALA A 73 8.58 -4.01 -1.68
N LEU A 74 7.99 -2.91 -1.20
CA LEU A 74 7.25 -1.93 -1.99
C LEU A 74 8.10 -0.70 -2.35
N GLU A 75 9.38 -0.66 -2.00
CA GLU A 75 10.29 0.43 -2.33
C GLU A 75 10.26 0.87 -3.82
N PRO A 76 10.15 -0.03 -4.81
CA PRO A 76 10.04 0.38 -6.22
C PRO A 76 8.85 1.32 -6.51
N LEU A 77 7.81 1.32 -5.68
CA LEU A 77 6.64 2.21 -5.83
C LEU A 77 6.91 3.63 -5.31
N ARG A 78 7.98 3.84 -4.54
CA ARG A 78 8.29 5.11 -3.88
C ARG A 78 8.39 6.27 -4.87
N ALA A 79 9.07 6.06 -5.99
CA ALA A 79 9.24 7.09 -7.02
C ALA A 79 7.92 7.50 -7.70
N ILE A 80 6.93 6.60 -7.75
CA ILE A 80 5.60 6.89 -8.31
C ILE A 80 4.76 7.65 -7.27
N TYR A 81 4.88 7.26 -6.00
CA TYR A 81 4.26 7.94 -4.86
C TYR A 81 4.74 9.39 -4.70
N ASP A 82 6.06 9.59 -4.71
CA ASP A 82 6.65 10.92 -4.53
C ASP A 82 6.23 11.88 -5.66
N ARG A 83 6.11 11.36 -6.90
CA ARG A 83 5.55 12.09 -8.06
C ARG A 83 4.04 12.38 -7.97
N GLY A 84 3.34 11.84 -6.97
CA GLY A 84 1.89 12.03 -6.80
C GLY A 84 1.03 11.17 -7.74
N HIS A 85 1.62 10.14 -8.36
CA HIS A 85 0.92 9.23 -9.28
C HIS A 85 0.44 7.94 -8.58
N LEU A 86 0.68 7.81 -7.28
CA LEU A 86 0.16 6.75 -6.42
C LEU A 86 -0.42 7.39 -5.16
N ALA A 87 -1.59 6.93 -4.74
CA ALA A 87 -2.22 7.33 -3.49
C ALA A 87 -2.58 6.10 -2.67
N TRP A 88 -2.43 6.22 -1.35
CA TRP A 88 -2.89 5.23 -0.39
C TRP A 88 -4.26 5.62 0.13
N VAL A 89 -5.20 4.69 0.11
CA VAL A 89 -6.52 4.86 0.72
C VAL A 89 -6.61 3.89 1.90
N ALA A 90 -6.34 4.41 3.10
CA ALA A 90 -6.37 3.64 4.34
C ALA A 90 -7.78 3.62 4.96
N ASN A 91 -7.98 2.79 5.98
CA ASN A 91 -9.25 2.63 6.72
C ASN A 91 -10.42 2.18 5.84
N ILE A 92 -10.13 1.38 4.81
CA ILE A 92 -11.15 0.74 3.97
C ILE A 92 -11.33 -0.70 4.44
N GLY A 93 -12.57 -1.06 4.75
CA GLY A 93 -12.96 -2.40 5.14
C GLY A 93 -14.47 -2.53 5.11
N ALA A 94 -14.98 -3.76 5.20
CA ALA A 94 -16.41 -3.97 5.40
C ALA A 94 -16.79 -3.41 6.78
N MET A 95 -17.73 -2.46 6.81
CA MET A 95 -18.39 -2.08 8.05
C MET A 95 -19.34 -3.23 8.40
N ILE A 96 -19.03 -3.95 9.48
CA ILE A 96 -19.88 -4.99 10.06
C ILE A 96 -20.65 -4.44 11.25
#